data_AF-A0A3D3GJ01-F1
#
_entry.id   AF-A0A3D3GJ01-F1
#
_cell.length_a   1.000
_cell.length_b   1.000
_cell.length_c   1.000
_cell.angle_alpha   90.00
_cell.angle_beta   90.00
_cell.angle_gamma   90.00
#
_symmetry.space_group_name_H-M   'P 1'
#
loop_
_entity.id
_entity.type
_entity.pdbx_description
1 polymer ?
#
loop_
_entity_poly.entity_id
_entity_poly.type
_entity_poly.pdbx_seq_one_letter_code
_entity_poly.pdbx_strand_id
1 'polypeptide(L)'
;METPFFTPLDQALFDSRIVQVTGVIDSESAYQINRALLALEKANSEAAVYLFINSPGGEISSGFSIYDTARFIKCPVVTLVTGLAASMGSLIALCSEKSKRFAFPNAKFMIHQPLISGVVHGSASEIEINAKEIIRTKEKINRIYAAETGRPIEEVISATDRDTWMTADEALKFGLIAKIVTNRADL
;
A
#
# COMPACT_ATOMS: atom_id res chain seq x y z
N MET A 1 4.49 -17.49 21.39
CA MET A 1 4.66 -17.67 19.93
C MET A 1 6.12 -17.92 19.68
N GLU A 2 6.47 -19.13 19.26
CA GLU A 2 7.84 -19.44 18.83
C GLU A 2 8.17 -18.49 17.68
N THR A 3 9.24 -17.70 17.83
CA THR A 3 9.80 -16.94 16.72
C THR A 3 10.10 -17.95 15.60
N PRO A 4 9.52 -17.81 14.39
CA PRO A 4 9.85 -18.73 13.32
C PRO A 4 11.36 -18.61 13.07
N PHE A 5 12.04 -19.75 13.10
CA PHE A 5 13.45 -19.82 12.73
C PHE A 5 13.60 -19.20 11.34
N PHE A 6 14.47 -18.21 11.24
CA PHE A 6 14.80 -17.58 9.98
C PHE A 6 15.26 -18.66 8.99
N THR A 7 14.47 -18.89 7.94
CA THR A 7 14.71 -19.97 7.00
C THR A 7 15.74 -19.56 5.95
N PRO A 8 16.39 -20.51 5.26
CA PRO A 8 17.20 -20.18 4.09
C PRO A 8 16.43 -19.39 3.01
N LEU A 9 15.10 -19.57 2.93
CA LEU A 9 14.25 -18.80 2.03
C LEU A 9 14.10 -17.33 2.50
N ASP A 10 13.95 -17.10 3.81
CA ASP A 10 13.90 -15.76 4.38
C ASP A 10 15.24 -15.02 4.18
N GLN A 11 16.37 -15.73 4.30
CA GLN A 11 17.69 -15.18 3.97
C GLN A 11 17.75 -14.77 2.50
N ALA A 12 17.33 -15.65 1.59
CA ALA A 12 17.37 -15.38 0.16
C ALA A 12 16.49 -14.17 -0.22
N LEU A 13 15.32 -14.01 0.41
CA LEU A 13 14.44 -12.85 0.20
C LEU A 13 15.04 -11.57 0.78
N PHE A 14 15.65 -11.65 1.97
CA PHE A 14 16.35 -10.53 2.59
C PHE A 14 17.53 -10.06 1.74
N ASP A 15 18.37 -10.99 1.26
CA ASP A 15 19.50 -10.70 0.38
C ASP A 15 19.04 -10.13 -0.97
N SER A 16 17.90 -10.62 -1.47
CA SER A 16 17.25 -10.08 -2.67
C SER A 16 16.56 -8.72 -2.44
N ARG A 17 16.48 -8.27 -1.17
CA ARG A 17 15.82 -7.02 -0.74
C ARG A 17 14.35 -6.94 -1.15
N ILE A 18 13.68 -8.08 -1.15
CA ILE A 18 12.26 -8.22 -1.48
C ILE A 18 11.45 -8.33 -0.19
N VAL A 19 10.44 -7.49 -0.05
CA VAL A 19 9.45 -7.57 1.04
C VAL A 19 8.09 -7.88 0.43
N GLN A 20 7.44 -8.92 0.93
CA GLN A 20 6.11 -9.31 0.50
C GLN A 20 5.05 -8.53 1.29
N VAL A 21 4.16 -7.86 0.59
CA VAL A 21 2.94 -7.22 1.13
C VAL A 21 1.75 -8.02 0.60
N THR A 22 1.52 -9.19 1.21
CA THR A 22 0.55 -10.18 0.72
C THR A 22 -0.52 -10.46 1.77
N GLY A 23 -1.77 -10.59 1.32
CA GLY A 23 -2.90 -10.87 2.19
C GLY A 23 -3.47 -9.61 2.86
N VAL A 24 -4.33 -9.82 3.85
CA VAL A 24 -5.03 -8.74 4.56
C VAL A 24 -4.02 -7.89 5.34
N ILE A 25 -4.20 -6.57 5.28
CA ILE A 25 -3.41 -5.63 6.09
C ILE A 25 -4.01 -5.53 7.49
N ASP A 26 -3.21 -5.81 8.49
CA ASP A 26 -3.52 -5.79 9.91
C ASP A 26 -2.26 -5.45 10.73
N SER A 27 -2.39 -5.42 12.06
CA SER A 27 -1.29 -5.06 12.94
C SER A 27 -0.10 -6.04 12.86
N GLU A 28 -0.34 -7.32 12.59
CA GLU A 28 0.72 -8.34 12.51
C GLU A 28 1.50 -8.19 11.20
N SER A 29 0.82 -8.13 10.07
CA SER A 29 1.42 -7.89 8.76
C SER A 29 2.19 -6.56 8.72
N ALA A 30 1.63 -5.48 9.28
CA ALA A 30 2.32 -4.20 9.40
C ALA A 30 3.59 -4.30 10.25
N TYR A 31 3.54 -5.00 11.40
CA TYR A 31 4.73 -5.27 12.19
C TYR A 31 5.81 -6.02 11.38
N GLN A 32 5.44 -7.08 10.65
CA GLN A 32 6.37 -7.89 9.86
C GLN A 32 6.97 -7.12 8.67
N ILE A 33 6.19 -6.29 7.99
CA ILE A 33 6.65 -5.48 6.87
C ILE A 33 7.57 -4.37 7.37
N ASN A 34 7.18 -3.64 8.41
CA ASN A 34 7.97 -2.53 8.95
C ASN A 34 9.31 -3.02 9.52
N ARG A 35 9.34 -4.15 10.24
CA ARG A 35 10.61 -4.71 10.71
C ARG A 35 11.54 -5.11 9.57
N ALA A 36 11.00 -5.62 8.45
CA ALA A 36 11.80 -6.00 7.28
C ALA A 36 12.39 -4.75 6.61
N LEU A 37 11.60 -3.69 6.44
CA LEU A 37 12.04 -2.40 5.88
C LEU A 37 13.20 -1.80 6.70
N LEU A 38 13.04 -1.71 8.02
CA LEU A 38 14.06 -1.18 8.92
C LEU A 38 15.33 -2.05 8.94
N ALA A 39 15.18 -3.38 8.89
CA ALA A 39 16.32 -4.29 8.82
C ALA A 39 17.09 -4.15 7.49
N LEU A 40 16.39 -4.01 6.37
CA LEU A 40 16.99 -3.81 5.05
C LEU A 40 17.72 -2.47 4.93
N GLU A 41 17.16 -1.42 5.53
CA GLU A 41 17.83 -0.12 5.66
C GLU A 41 19.12 -0.25 6.47
N LYS A 42 19.06 -0.91 7.62
CA LYS A 42 20.25 -1.12 8.46
C LYS A 42 21.34 -1.90 7.73
N ALA A 43 20.97 -2.89 6.91
CA ALA A 43 21.93 -3.68 6.15
C ALA A 43 22.59 -2.88 5.02
N ASN A 44 21.83 -2.05 4.31
CA ASN A 44 22.36 -1.15 3.30
C ASN A 44 21.33 -0.04 3.00
N SER A 45 21.60 1.19 3.43
CA SER A 45 20.68 2.32 3.28
C SER A 45 20.56 2.84 1.85
N GLU A 46 21.55 2.58 1.01
CA GLU A 46 21.62 3.12 -0.36
C GLU A 46 20.97 2.18 -1.40
N ALA A 47 20.87 0.88 -1.06
CA ALA A 47 20.33 -0.12 -1.95
C ALA A 47 18.79 -0.11 -1.95
N ALA A 48 18.20 -0.24 -3.14
CA ALA A 48 16.76 -0.27 -3.31
C ALA A 48 16.08 -1.44 -2.56
N VAL A 49 14.84 -1.23 -2.12
CA VAL A 49 13.97 -2.25 -1.53
C VAL A 49 12.75 -2.41 -2.41
N TYR A 50 12.38 -3.66 -2.68
CA TYR A 50 11.27 -4.01 -3.57
C TYR A 50 10.08 -4.52 -2.77
N LEU A 51 8.98 -3.78 -2.80
CA LEU A 51 7.70 -4.19 -2.21
C LEU A 51 6.87 -4.92 -3.27
N PHE A 52 6.68 -6.22 -3.07
CA PHE A 52 5.83 -7.06 -3.92
C PHE A 52 4.42 -7.09 -3.30
N ILE A 53 3.46 -6.47 -3.96
CA ILE A 53 2.14 -6.18 -3.39
C ILE A 53 1.09 -7.09 -4.02
N ASN A 54 0.42 -7.87 -3.17
CA ASN A 54 -0.75 -8.67 -3.50
C ASN A 54 -1.72 -8.69 -2.31
N SER A 55 -2.44 -7.59 -2.13
CA SER A 55 -3.28 -7.35 -0.96
C SER A 55 -4.68 -6.83 -1.32
N PRO A 56 -5.74 -7.38 -0.70
CA PRO A 56 -7.08 -6.79 -0.74
C PRO A 56 -7.21 -5.52 0.12
N GLY A 57 -6.14 -5.09 0.80
CA GLY A 57 -6.15 -4.03 1.79
C GLY A 57 -6.51 -4.55 3.18
N GLY A 58 -6.99 -3.66 4.05
CA GLY A 58 -7.31 -4.00 5.43
C GLY A 58 -7.36 -2.75 6.32
N GLU A 59 -6.84 -2.88 7.54
CA GLU A 59 -6.86 -1.84 8.56
C GLU A 59 -6.11 -0.57 8.11
N ILE A 60 -6.76 0.58 8.24
CA ILE A 60 -6.25 1.88 7.78
C ILE A 60 -4.97 2.27 8.53
N SER A 61 -4.95 2.15 9.86
CA SER A 61 -3.80 2.54 10.68
C SER A 61 -2.57 1.68 10.37
N SER A 62 -2.76 0.37 10.24
CA SER A 62 -1.70 -0.57 9.84
C SER A 62 -1.19 -0.28 8.43
N GLY A 63 -2.08 0.03 7.48
CA GLY A 63 -1.67 0.43 6.14
C GLY A 63 -0.91 1.76 6.10
N PHE A 64 -1.32 2.75 6.89
CA PHE A 64 -0.55 4.00 7.04
C PHE A 64 0.82 3.76 7.67
N SER A 65 0.91 2.86 8.66
CA SER A 65 2.17 2.51 9.29
C SER A 65 3.17 1.95 8.26
N ILE A 66 2.72 1.07 7.36
CA ILE A 66 3.54 0.55 6.25
C ILE A 66 3.90 1.66 5.27
N TYR A 67 2.91 2.43 4.81
CA TYR A 67 3.10 3.50 3.84
C TYR A 67 4.13 4.54 4.31
N ASP A 68 3.99 5.01 5.55
CA ASP A 68 4.87 6.02 6.13
C ASP A 68 6.27 5.43 6.42
N THR A 69 6.38 4.19 6.91
CA THR A 69 7.68 3.54 7.13
C THR A 69 8.45 3.38 5.82
N ALA A 70 7.79 2.93 4.76
CA ALA A 70 8.42 2.76 3.45
C ALA A 70 8.91 4.10 2.86
N ARG A 71 8.23 5.21 3.16
CA ARG A 71 8.66 6.56 2.75
C ARG A 71 9.72 7.17 3.66
N PHE A 72 9.78 6.71 4.91
CA PHE A 72 10.68 7.24 5.93
C PHE A 72 12.11 6.70 5.80
N ILE A 73 12.27 5.43 5.43
CA ILE A 73 13.60 4.82 5.26
C ILE A 73 14.39 5.51 4.15
N LYS A 74 15.72 5.53 4.29
CA LYS A 74 16.63 6.09 3.27
C LYS A 74 16.66 5.30 1.97
N CYS A 75 16.35 4.01 2.02
CA CYS A 75 16.39 3.16 0.86
C CYS A 75 15.43 3.65 -0.22
N PRO A 76 15.84 3.68 -1.50
CA PRO A 76 14.90 3.85 -2.59
C PRO A 76 13.88 2.71 -2.59
N VAL A 77 12.59 3.02 -2.44
CA VAL A 77 11.53 2.00 -2.51
C VAL A 77 11.01 1.85 -3.94
N VAL A 78 10.84 0.60 -4.37
CA VAL A 78 10.21 0.21 -5.63
C VAL A 78 8.98 -0.62 -5.29
N THR A 79 7.82 -0.29 -5.86
CA THR A 79 6.59 -1.07 -5.66
C THR A 79 6.24 -1.83 -6.93
N LEU A 80 5.86 -3.09 -6.77
CA LEU A 80 5.39 -3.94 -7.85
C LEU A 80 4.11 -4.63 -7.43
N VAL A 81 3.00 -4.29 -8.08
CA VAL A 81 1.72 -4.98 -7.88
C VAL A 81 1.69 -6.26 -8.71
N THR A 82 1.64 -7.41 -8.02
CA THR A 82 1.80 -8.73 -8.64
C THR A 82 0.48 -9.45 -8.88
N GLY A 83 -0.60 -9.05 -8.21
CA GLY A 83 -1.93 -9.62 -8.37
C GLY A 83 -3.02 -8.61 -8.08
N LEU A 84 -3.13 -8.18 -6.82
CA LEU A 84 -4.13 -7.21 -6.37
C LEU A 84 -3.48 -6.11 -5.53
N ALA A 85 -3.86 -4.87 -5.79
CA ALA A 85 -3.68 -3.77 -4.85
C ALA A 85 -5.03 -3.08 -4.66
N ALA A 86 -5.77 -3.45 -3.61
CA ALA A 86 -7.07 -2.89 -3.30
C ALA A 86 -7.06 -2.13 -1.97
N SER A 87 -7.87 -1.07 -1.84
CA SER A 87 -8.07 -0.35 -0.58
C SER A 87 -6.72 0.15 0.00
N MET A 88 -6.34 -0.27 1.21
CA MET A 88 -5.02 0.07 1.76
C MET A 88 -3.85 -0.55 0.98
N GLY A 89 -4.07 -1.65 0.25
CA GLY A 89 -3.06 -2.23 -0.64
C GLY A 89 -2.72 -1.30 -1.82
N SER A 90 -3.72 -0.64 -2.42
CA SER A 90 -3.47 0.37 -3.45
C SER A 90 -2.82 1.63 -2.88
N LEU A 91 -3.13 2.03 -1.65
CA LEU A 91 -2.47 3.17 -1.01
C LEU A 91 -1.01 2.85 -0.70
N ILE A 92 -0.70 1.68 -0.16
CA ILE A 92 0.68 1.22 0.08
C ILE A 92 1.48 1.20 -1.22
N ALA A 93 0.88 0.81 -2.35
CA ALA A 93 1.56 0.85 -3.65
C ALA A 93 2.04 2.25 -4.07
N LEU A 94 1.49 3.32 -3.48
CA LEU A 94 1.88 4.71 -3.69
C LEU A 94 3.02 5.18 -2.78
N CYS A 95 3.60 4.30 -1.95
CA CYS A 95 4.67 4.69 -1.03
C CYS A 95 6.02 4.98 -1.74
N SER A 96 6.17 4.60 -3.02
CA SER A 96 7.35 4.91 -3.82
C SER A 96 7.12 6.11 -4.75
N GLU A 97 8.23 6.71 -5.19
CA GLU A 97 8.22 7.69 -6.28
C GLU A 97 7.46 7.15 -7.51
N LYS A 98 6.71 8.01 -8.20
CA LYS A 98 5.86 7.61 -9.34
C LYS A 98 6.58 6.76 -10.37
N SER A 99 7.80 7.13 -10.73
CA SER A 99 8.65 6.42 -11.69
C SER A 99 9.03 4.99 -11.27
N LYS A 100 8.90 4.65 -9.98
CA LYS A 100 9.25 3.36 -9.37
C LYS A 100 8.01 2.55 -8.95
N ARG A 101 6.87 2.84 -9.56
CA ARG A 101 5.60 2.14 -9.35
C ARG A 101 5.28 1.26 -10.55
N PHE A 102 5.22 -0.05 -10.34
CA PHE A 102 5.08 -1.04 -11.39
C PHE A 102 3.90 -1.99 -11.12
N ALA A 103 3.43 -2.64 -12.18
CA ALA A 103 2.49 -3.75 -12.05
C ALA A 103 2.73 -4.83 -13.11
N PHE A 104 2.33 -6.06 -12.80
CA PHE A 104 2.20 -7.10 -13.82
C PHE A 104 0.97 -6.89 -14.71
N PRO A 105 0.93 -7.48 -15.93
CA PRO A 105 -0.16 -7.24 -16.88
C PRO A 105 -1.54 -7.64 -16.35
N ASN A 106 -1.60 -8.70 -15.54
CA ASN A 106 -2.84 -9.22 -14.97
C ASN A 106 -3.19 -8.61 -13.61
N ALA A 107 -2.41 -7.62 -13.14
CA ALA A 107 -2.67 -6.97 -11.87
C ALA A 107 -3.99 -6.19 -11.93
N LYS A 108 -4.69 -6.18 -10.79
CA LYS A 108 -5.88 -5.36 -10.58
C LYS A 108 -5.66 -4.37 -9.46
N PHE A 109 -6.30 -3.22 -9.61
CA PHE A 109 -6.36 -2.19 -8.59
C PHE A 109 -7.82 -1.96 -8.21
N MET A 110 -8.06 -1.64 -6.94
CA MET A 110 -9.36 -1.17 -6.50
C MET A 110 -9.16 -0.03 -5.50
N ILE A 111 -9.78 1.10 -5.78
CA ILE A 111 -9.82 2.23 -4.85
C ILE A 111 -11.26 2.49 -4.43
N HIS A 112 -11.41 2.88 -3.16
CA HIS A 112 -12.68 3.23 -2.54
C HIS A 112 -12.41 4.09 -1.31
N GLN A 113 -13.45 4.71 -0.78
CA GLN A 113 -13.43 5.46 0.46
C GLN A 113 -13.20 4.52 1.65
N PRO A 114 -12.66 5.02 2.78
CA PRO A 114 -12.48 4.19 3.96
C PRO A 114 -13.83 3.66 4.46
N LEU A 115 -13.82 2.42 4.94
CA LEU A 115 -14.98 1.77 5.52
C LEU A 115 -14.77 1.60 7.02
N ILE A 116 -15.86 1.70 7.78
CA ILE A 116 -15.91 1.17 9.13
C ILE A 116 -16.29 -0.31 9.00
N SER A 117 -15.37 -1.19 9.40
CA SER A 117 -15.69 -2.62 9.53
C SER A 117 -16.33 -2.86 10.90
N GLY A 118 -17.49 -3.50 10.93
CA GLY A 118 -18.25 -3.76 12.15
C GLY A 118 -19.26 -2.66 12.51
N VAL A 119 -19.73 -2.68 13.75
CA VAL A 119 -20.79 -1.79 14.25
C VAL A 119 -20.20 -0.71 15.13
N VAL A 120 -20.49 0.56 14.83
CA VAL A 120 -20.25 1.67 15.76
C VAL A 120 -21.39 1.70 16.77
N HIS A 121 -21.07 1.58 18.05
CA HIS A 121 -22.03 1.67 19.16
C HIS A 121 -21.56 2.72 20.19
N GLY A 122 -22.49 3.27 20.95
CA GLY A 122 -22.21 4.24 22.00
C GLY A 122 -23.29 5.30 22.11
N SER A 123 -23.05 6.28 22.98
CA SER A 123 -23.81 7.53 23.08
C SER A 123 -23.79 8.32 21.77
N ALA A 124 -24.73 9.27 21.63
CA ALA A 124 -24.78 10.17 20.48
C ALA A 124 -23.43 10.90 20.26
N SER A 125 -22.78 11.33 21.34
CA SER A 125 -21.47 11.98 21.28
C SER A 125 -20.36 11.06 20.76
N GLU A 126 -20.35 9.78 21.16
CA GLU A 126 -19.36 8.81 20.67
C GLU A 126 -19.56 8.49 19.17
N ILE A 127 -20.81 8.37 18.73
CA ILE A 127 -21.13 8.17 17.32
C ILE A 127 -20.69 9.39 16.50
N GLU A 128 -20.96 10.61 16.98
CA GLU A 128 -20.55 11.85 16.30
C GLU A 128 -19.02 11.94 16.17
N ILE A 129 -18.27 11.59 17.21
CA ILE A 129 -16.80 11.59 17.19
C ILE A 129 -16.27 10.63 16.11
N ASN A 130 -16.78 9.39 16.08
CA ASN A 130 -16.36 8.39 15.09
C ASN A 130 -16.72 8.80 13.66
N ALA A 131 -17.91 9.38 13.45
CA ALA A 131 -18.34 9.89 12.15
C ALA A 131 -17.42 11.02 11.65
N LYS A 132 -17.03 11.97 12.53
CA LYS A 132 -16.09 13.03 12.17
C LYS A 132 -14.71 12.47 11.80
N GLU A 133 -14.24 11.45 12.51
CA GLU A 133 -12.92 10.88 12.27
C GLU A 133 -12.84 10.10 10.95
N ILE A 134 -13.86 9.30 10.61
CA ILE A 134 -13.88 8.59 9.32
C ILE A 134 -13.98 9.56 8.13
N ILE A 135 -14.70 10.69 8.29
CA ILE A 135 -14.78 11.74 7.26
C ILE A 135 -13.40 12.39 7.07
N ARG A 136 -12.69 12.74 8.15
CA ARG A 136 -11.32 13.26 8.08
C ARG A 136 -10.37 12.27 7.40
N THR A 137 -10.51 10.99 7.73
CA THR A 137 -9.72 9.91 7.12
C THR A 137 -10.01 9.80 5.62
N LYS A 138 -11.28 9.88 5.21
CA LYS A 138 -11.70 9.91 3.79
C LYS A 138 -11.02 11.06 3.05
N GLU A 139 -11.08 12.26 3.60
CA GLU A 139 -10.44 13.42 2.98
C GLU A 139 -8.91 13.28 2.89
N LYS A 140 -8.26 12.75 3.93
CA LYS A 140 -6.80 12.50 3.93
C LYS A 140 -6.42 11.51 2.83
N ILE A 141 -7.13 10.38 2.73
CA ILE A 141 -6.88 9.36 1.71
C ILE A 141 -7.05 9.93 0.30
N ASN A 142 -8.12 10.69 0.05
CA ASN A 142 -8.34 11.32 -1.26
C ASN A 142 -7.24 12.33 -1.61
N ARG A 143 -6.76 13.12 -0.64
CA ARG A 143 -5.62 14.02 -0.86
C ARG A 143 -4.34 13.28 -1.21
N ILE A 144 -4.08 12.14 -0.57
CA ILE A 144 -2.92 11.28 -0.90
C ILE A 144 -3.03 10.76 -2.33
N TYR A 145 -4.18 10.15 -2.70
CA TYR A 145 -4.38 9.67 -4.06
C TYR A 145 -4.24 10.79 -5.10
N ALA A 146 -4.83 11.96 -4.87
CA ALA A 146 -4.71 13.10 -5.79
C ALA A 146 -3.26 13.54 -5.97
N ALA A 147 -2.52 13.70 -4.86
CA ALA A 147 -1.11 14.09 -4.89
C ALA A 147 -0.23 13.06 -5.63
N GLU A 148 -0.42 11.78 -5.34
CA GLU A 148 0.44 10.71 -5.87
C GLU A 148 0.08 10.32 -7.32
N THR A 149 -1.18 10.47 -7.72
CA THR A 149 -1.60 10.21 -9.11
C THR A 149 -1.38 11.42 -10.01
N GLY A 150 -1.42 12.63 -9.46
CA GLY A 150 -1.44 13.90 -10.20
C GLY A 150 -2.83 14.23 -10.77
N ARG A 151 -3.87 13.54 -10.30
CA ARG A 151 -5.27 13.76 -10.70
C ARG A 151 -5.88 14.93 -9.90
N PRO A 152 -6.83 15.69 -10.48
CA PRO A 152 -7.64 16.63 -9.71
C PRO A 152 -8.34 15.93 -8.55
N ILE A 153 -8.45 16.62 -7.41
CA ILE A 153 -9.04 16.04 -6.20
C ILE A 153 -10.50 15.62 -6.40
N GLU A 154 -11.24 16.34 -7.24
CA GLU A 154 -12.64 16.05 -7.58
C GLU A 154 -12.77 14.72 -8.35
N GLU A 155 -11.83 14.44 -9.26
CA GLU A 155 -11.81 13.18 -10.01
C GLU A 155 -11.52 12.01 -9.07
N VAL A 156 -10.58 12.19 -8.14
CA VAL A 156 -10.27 11.18 -7.12
C VAL A 156 -11.45 10.95 -6.17
N ILE A 157 -12.11 12.00 -5.70
CA ILE A 157 -13.31 11.87 -4.85
C ILE A 157 -14.39 11.07 -5.58
N SER A 158 -14.63 11.35 -6.86
CA SER A 158 -15.59 10.59 -7.66
C SER A 158 -15.18 9.13 -7.83
N ALA A 159 -13.90 8.86 -8.05
CA ALA A 159 -13.37 7.52 -8.25
C ALA A 159 -13.34 6.70 -6.96
N THR A 160 -13.23 7.32 -5.79
CA THR A 160 -13.24 6.61 -4.49
C THR A 160 -14.61 6.55 -3.84
N ASP A 161 -15.64 7.25 -4.34
CA ASP A 161 -16.94 7.25 -3.68
C ASP A 161 -17.59 5.84 -3.66
N ARG A 162 -17.30 5.00 -4.64
CA ARG A 162 -17.63 3.58 -4.65
C ARG A 162 -16.42 2.77 -5.09
N ASP A 163 -16.54 1.44 -5.02
CA ASP A 163 -15.52 0.54 -5.53
C ASP A 163 -15.26 0.81 -7.02
N THR A 164 -14.08 1.35 -7.31
CA THR A 164 -13.59 1.51 -8.68
C THR A 164 -12.49 0.50 -8.94
N TRP A 165 -12.80 -0.48 -9.77
CA TRP A 165 -11.86 -1.50 -10.22
C TRP A 165 -11.13 -1.03 -11.48
N MET A 166 -9.83 -1.30 -11.53
CA MET A 166 -8.97 -0.95 -12.66
C MET A 166 -8.09 -2.14 -13.03
N THR A 167 -7.97 -2.39 -14.33
CA THR A 167 -6.89 -3.19 -14.92
C THR A 167 -5.54 -2.48 -14.76
N ALA A 168 -4.44 -3.18 -15.06
CA ALA A 168 -3.11 -2.57 -15.06
C ALA A 168 -3.01 -1.37 -16.02
N ASP A 169 -3.61 -1.45 -17.21
CA ASP A 169 -3.66 -0.34 -18.19
C ASP A 169 -4.46 0.86 -17.68
N GLU A 170 -5.59 0.62 -17.04
CA GLU A 170 -6.40 1.68 -16.43
C GLU A 170 -5.68 2.31 -15.24
N ALA A 171 -5.01 1.53 -14.41
CA ALA A 171 -4.21 2.01 -13.30
C ALA A 171 -3.01 2.86 -13.77
N LEU A 172 -2.38 2.47 -14.87
CA LEU A 172 -1.33 3.26 -15.53
C LEU A 172 -1.88 4.60 -16.01
N LYS A 173 -3.01 4.58 -16.73
CA LYS A 173 -3.68 5.80 -17.18
C LYS A 173 -4.10 6.68 -16.00
N PHE A 174 -4.65 6.10 -14.94
CA PHE A 174 -5.08 6.80 -13.74
C PHE A 174 -3.89 7.44 -12.99
N GLY A 175 -2.69 6.89 -13.14
CA GLY A 175 -1.46 7.39 -12.52
C GLY A 175 -1.10 6.67 -11.22
N LEU A 176 -1.70 5.50 -10.95
CA LEU A 176 -1.36 4.65 -9.81
C LEU A 176 0.02 4.00 -10.01
N ILE A 177 0.36 3.65 -11.25
CA ILE A 177 1.66 3.08 -11.64
C ILE A 177 2.28 3.89 -12.78
N ALA A 178 3.59 3.71 -13.02
CA ALA A 178 4.32 4.31 -14.14
C ALA A 178 4.57 3.34 -15.30
N LYS A 179 4.67 2.03 -15.04
CA LYS A 179 4.92 1.05 -16.10
C LYS A 179 4.35 -0.32 -15.76
N ILE A 180 3.86 -1.01 -16.79
CA ILE A 180 3.50 -2.42 -16.74
C ILE A 180 4.72 -3.22 -17.16
N VAL A 181 5.12 -4.21 -16.36
CA VAL A 181 6.38 -4.96 -16.55
C VAL A 181 6.10 -6.44 -16.77
N THR A 182 6.92 -7.11 -17.58
CA THR A 182 6.74 -8.53 -17.94
C THR A 182 7.97 -9.37 -17.64
N ASN A 183 9.13 -8.74 -17.46
CA ASN A 183 10.39 -9.41 -17.18
C ASN A 183 11.19 -8.66 -16.10
N ARG A 184 12.20 -9.31 -15.52
CA ARG A 184 13.01 -8.72 -14.44
C ARG A 184 13.84 -7.51 -14.90
N ALA A 185 14.24 -7.46 -16.17
CA ALA A 185 15.04 -6.36 -16.71
C ALA A 185 14.22 -5.08 -16.92
N ASP A 186 12.90 -5.14 -16.76
CA ASP A 186 12.02 -3.97 -16.80
C ASP A 186 12.04 -3.13 -15.52
N LEU A 187 12.56 -3.69 -14.40
CA LEU A 187 12.70 -3.07 -13.07
C LEU A 187 14.10 -2.50 -12.87
#